data_AF-A0A955N119-F1
#
_entry.id   AF-A0A955N119-F1
#
_cell.length_a   1.000
_cell.length_b   1.000
_cell.length_c   1.000
_cell.angle_alpha   90.00
_cell.angle_beta   90.00
_cell.angle_gamma   90.00
#
_symmetry.space_group_name_H-M   'P 1'
#
loop_
_entity.id
_entity.type
_entity.pdbx_description
1 polymer ?
#
loop_
_entity_poly.entity_id
_entity_poly.type
_entity_poly.pdbx_seq_one_letter_code
_entity_poly.pdbx_strand_id
1 'polypeptide(L)' 'MAYAPEYEDLTVEDLPEYRTQFFKDHSKSIISTNDSPDVHFDASINPYRGCEHGCVYCYARPTHE' A
#
# COMPACT_ATOMS: atom_id res chain seq x y z
N MET A 1 4.52 -14.20 -14.75
CA MET A 1 5.76 -13.81 -14.04
C MET A 1 6.90 -14.05 -15.01
N ALA A 2 7.58 -13.01 -15.46
CA ALA A 2 8.74 -13.15 -16.33
C ALA A 2 9.94 -13.59 -15.47
N TYR A 3 10.66 -14.61 -15.93
CA TYR A 3 11.93 -15.01 -15.34
C TYR A 3 12.97 -13.91 -15.62
N ALA A 4 13.60 -13.38 -14.58
CA ALA A 4 14.63 -12.35 -14.65
C ALA A 4 15.99 -12.99 -14.28
N PRO A 5 16.79 -13.47 -15.26
CA PRO A 5 18.04 -14.20 -15.02
C PRO A 5 19.12 -13.35 -14.34
N GLU A 6 19.01 -12.02 -14.37
CA GLU A 6 19.97 -11.15 -13.68
C GLU A 6 19.92 -11.26 -12.14
N TYR A 7 18.94 -11.98 -11.57
CA TYR A 7 18.82 -12.22 -10.13
C TYR A 7 19.25 -13.64 -9.71
N GLU A 8 19.78 -14.45 -10.62
CA GLU A 8 20.11 -15.87 -10.36
C GLU A 8 21.32 -16.05 -9.41
N ASP A 9 22.18 -15.04 -9.32
CA ASP A 9 23.41 -15.03 -8.51
C ASP A 9 23.41 -13.94 -7.41
N LEU A 10 22.25 -13.32 -7.14
CA LEU A 10 22.14 -12.32 -6.07
C LEU A 10 21.95 -12.99 -4.71
N THR A 11 22.81 -12.64 -3.77
CA THR A 11 22.66 -13.00 -2.36
C THR A 11 21.83 -11.95 -1.62
N VAL A 12 21.37 -12.27 -0.41
CA VAL A 12 20.55 -11.34 0.39
C VAL A 12 21.35 -10.08 0.74
N GLU A 13 22.67 -10.23 0.85
CA GLU A 13 23.65 -9.17 1.08
C GLU A 13 23.79 -8.21 -0.09
N ASP A 14 23.49 -8.63 -1.32
CA ASP A 14 23.55 -7.80 -2.53
C ASP A 14 22.26 -6.99 -2.74
N LEU A 15 21.19 -7.32 -2.02
CA LEU A 15 19.93 -6.59 -2.13
C LEU A 15 20.04 -5.21 -1.47
N PRO A 16 19.50 -4.15 -2.08
CA PRO A 16 19.46 -2.85 -1.44
C PRO A 16 18.59 -2.92 -0.18
N GLU A 17 19.03 -2.24 0.89
CA GLU A 17 18.20 -2.04 2.08
C GLU A 17 16.97 -1.19 1.70
N TYR A 18 15.81 -1.85 1.58
CA TYR A 18 14.54 -1.15 1.39
C TYR A 18 14.09 -0.56 2.73
N ARG A 19 14.41 0.72 2.94
CA ARG A 19 13.90 1.47 4.09
C ARG A 19 12.54 2.07 3.78
N THR A 20 11.67 2.08 4.77
CA THR A 20 10.36 2.72 4.70
C THR A 20 10.52 4.21 4.38
N GLN A 21 9.85 4.64 3.32
CA GLN A 21 9.85 6.04 2.89
C GLN A 21 8.52 6.68 3.24
N PHE A 22 8.57 7.90 3.75
CA PHE A 22 7.39 8.69 4.03
C PHE A 22 7.17 9.68 2.90
N PHE A 23 6.02 9.59 2.25
CA PHE A 23 5.59 10.53 1.23
C PHE A 23 4.59 11.51 1.79
N LYS A 24 4.52 12.71 1.20
CA LYS A 24 3.50 13.68 1.57
C LYS A 24 2.16 13.23 0.99
N ASP A 25 1.18 13.00 1.85
CA ASP A 25 -0.18 12.71 1.41
C ASP A 25 -0.82 13.95 0.79
N HIS A 26 -1.27 13.83 -0.46
CA HIS A 26 -1.99 14.88 -1.20
C HIS A 26 -3.50 14.88 -0.94
N SER A 27 -4.01 13.94 -0.13
CA SER A 27 -5.38 13.95 0.34
C SER A 27 -5.75 15.27 1.01
N LYS A 28 -6.96 15.73 0.71
CA LYS A 28 -7.54 16.93 1.32
C LYS A 28 -8.11 16.66 2.72
N SER A 29 -8.41 15.40 3.03
CA SER A 29 -9.05 14.97 4.27
C SER A 29 -8.62 13.55 4.63
N ILE A 30 -8.50 13.28 5.93
CA ILE A 30 -8.30 11.93 6.48
C ILE A 30 -9.61 11.13 6.55
N ILE A 31 -10.75 11.83 6.60
CA ILE A 31 -12.08 11.22 6.67
C ILE A 31 -12.61 11.02 5.26
N SER A 32 -13.02 9.79 4.97
CA SER A 32 -13.77 9.42 3.78
C SER A 32 -15.24 9.24 4.14
N THR A 33 -16.14 9.84 3.36
CA THR A 33 -17.58 9.77 3.58
C THR A 33 -18.26 8.97 2.47
N ASN A 34 -19.39 8.35 2.77
CA ASN A 34 -20.24 7.71 1.77
C ASN A 34 -21.72 7.90 2.10
N ASP A 35 -22.56 7.75 1.09
CA ASP A 35 -24.02 7.90 1.12
C ASP A 35 -24.74 6.62 0.66
N SER A 36 -24.04 5.48 0.69
CA SER A 36 -24.61 4.22 0.23
C SER A 36 -25.67 3.71 1.20
N PRO A 37 -26.85 3.28 0.71
CA PRO A 37 -27.88 2.68 1.58
C PRO A 37 -27.44 1.31 2.14
N ASP A 38 -26.44 0.69 1.53
CA ASP A 38 -25.94 -0.65 1.89
C ASP A 38 -24.81 -0.61 2.92
N VAL A 39 -24.31 0.58 3.28
CA VAL A 39 -23.19 0.77 4.21
C VAL A 39 -23.70 1.46 5.47
N HIS A 40 -23.58 0.80 6.63
CA HIS A 40 -24.17 1.29 7.88
C HIS A 40 -23.37 2.39 8.59
N PHE A 41 -22.33 2.92 7.96
CA PHE A 41 -21.53 4.02 8.49
C PHE A 41 -21.45 5.14 7.47
N ASP A 42 -21.46 6.38 7.95
CA ASP A 42 -21.38 7.56 7.08
C ASP A 42 -19.92 7.96 6.78
N ALA A 43 -19.01 7.64 7.71
CA ALA A 43 -17.62 8.07 7.67
C ALA A 43 -16.65 6.94 8.03
N SER A 44 -15.48 6.96 7.42
CA SER A 44 -14.41 5.99 7.63
C SER A 44 -13.03 6.64 7.57
N ILE A 45 -12.04 5.94 8.08
CA ILE A 45 -10.62 6.31 8.00
C ILE A 45 -9.86 5.10 7.45
N ASN A 46 -9.00 5.32 6.46
CA ASN A 46 -8.08 4.31 5.93
C ASN A 46 -6.66 4.56 6.46
N PRO A 47 -6.17 3.82 7.47
CA PRO A 47 -4.82 3.99 8.00
C PRO A 47 -3.74 3.31 7.15
N TYR A 48 -4.10 2.60 6.07
CA TYR A 48 -3.20 1.73 5.31
C TYR A 48 -2.70 2.34 4.00
N ARG A 49 -2.83 3.67 3.83
CA ARG A 49 -2.24 4.36 2.67
C ARG A 49 -0.71 4.32 2.77
N GLY A 50 -0.05 3.56 1.89
CA GLY A 50 1.41 3.43 1.83
C GLY A 50 2.00 2.52 2.92
N CYS A 51 1.39 1.36 3.19
CA CYS A 51 1.83 0.44 4.25
C CYS A 51 2.99 -0.49 3.83
N GLU A 52 4.05 -0.55 4.65
CA GLU A 52 5.25 -1.38 4.42
C GLU A 52 4.99 -2.89 4.43
N HIS A 53 3.87 -3.34 5.02
CA HIS A 53 3.56 -4.77 5.17
C HIS A 53 3.26 -5.49 3.84
N GLY A 54 2.85 -4.76 2.79
CA GLY A 54 2.65 -5.34 1.45
C GLY A 54 1.69 -6.54 1.37
N CYS A 55 0.72 -6.66 2.29
CA CYS A 55 -0.12 -7.86 2.40
C CYS A 55 -0.87 -8.16 1.09
N VAL A 56 -0.81 -9.42 0.64
CA VAL A 56 -1.51 -9.88 -0.58
C VAL A 56 -3.03 -9.68 -0.51
N TYR A 57 -3.58 -9.68 0.70
CA TYR A 57 -4.99 -9.49 1.01
C TYR A 57 -5.33 -8.05 1.43
N CYS A 58 -4.42 -7.09 1.27
CA CYS A 58 -4.69 -5.71 1.68
C CYS A 58 -5.84 -5.12 0.86
N TYR A 59 -6.92 -4.70 1.52
CA TYR A 59 -8.04 -4.06 0.82
C TYR A 59 -7.62 -2.76 0.13
N ALA A 60 -6.61 -2.06 0.67
CA ALA A 60 -6.12 -0.79 0.14
C ALA A 60 -5.18 -0.96 -1.07
N ARG A 61 -4.81 -2.21 -1.44
CA ARG A 61 -3.87 -2.51 -2.52
C ARG A 61 -4.21 -1.87 -3.89
N PRO A 62 -5.48 -1.81 -4.35
CA PRO A 62 -5.82 -1.16 -5.61
C PRO A 62 -5.51 0.34 -5.64
N THR A 63 -5.38 0.96 -4.46
CA THR A 63 -5.12 2.38 -4.26
C THR A 63 -3.84 2.62 -3.44
N HIS A 64 -2.96 1.61 -3.35
CA HIS A 64 -1.61 1.84 -2.86
C HIS A 64 -0.91 2.68 -3.93
N GLU A 65 -0.70 3.96 -3.65
CA GLU A 65 0.34 4.75 -4.31
C GLU A 65 1.72 4.31 -3.79
#